data_AF-A0A3A4BFI2-F1
#
_entry.id   AF-A0A3A4BFI2-F1
#
_cell.length_a   1.000
_cell.length_b   1.000
_cell.length_c   1.000
_cell.angle_alpha   90.00
_cell.angle_beta   90.00
_cell.angle_gamma   90.00
#
_symmetry.space_group_name_H-M   'P 1'
#
loop_
_entity.id
_entity.type
_entity.pdbx_description
1 polymer ?
#
loop_
_entity_poly.entity_id
_entity_poly.type
_entity_poly.pdbx_seq_one_letter_code
_entity_poly.pdbx_strand_id
1 'polypeptide(L)'
;MPRAAREAVQRAGLDVDALLAALTAAAQAELSAYYRHTVLAAHSHGLTEAPVRALLADLRAEARAHFEALVTRIAELDGPLPPTLPAFAGPEGRGEGAAPPYGTDEEVLRELTAVVERAVRAYDELRAATERRDPRTHALAAALLAGEREHETWIREARGEPVSPRYHPGFRGASPHLAR
;
A
#
# COMPACT_ATOMS: atom_id res chain seq x y z
N MET A 1 21.11 9.95 -13.72
CA MET A 1 20.37 8.67 -13.74
C MET A 1 18.85 8.87 -13.76
N PRO A 2 18.22 9.68 -12.87
CA PRO A 2 16.75 9.85 -12.85
C PRO A 2 16.16 10.40 -14.16
N ARG A 3 16.77 11.45 -14.71
CA ARG A 3 16.37 12.07 -15.98
C ARG A 3 16.34 11.09 -17.16
N ALA A 4 17.27 10.14 -17.21
CA ALA A 4 17.32 9.14 -18.29
C ALA A 4 16.15 8.13 -18.20
N ALA A 5 15.74 7.76 -16.99
CA ALA A 5 14.58 6.89 -16.78
C ALA A 5 13.27 7.61 -17.16
N ARG A 6 13.11 8.87 -16.74
CA ARG A 6 11.98 9.74 -17.15
C ARG A 6 11.88 9.84 -18.68
N GLU A 7 12.98 10.19 -19.34
CA GLU A 7 13.00 10.32 -20.81
C GLU A 7 12.68 9.00 -21.53
N ALA A 8 13.10 7.85 -20.98
CA ALA A 8 12.78 6.54 -21.56
C ALA A 8 11.27 6.25 -21.51
N VAL A 9 10.62 6.55 -20.38
CA VAL A 9 9.15 6.38 -20.22
C VAL A 9 8.39 7.35 -21.12
N GLN A 10 8.84 8.59 -21.24
CA GLN A 10 8.26 9.58 -22.16
C GLN A 10 8.35 9.11 -23.62
N ARG A 11 9.52 8.59 -24.05
CA ARG A 11 9.69 8.05 -25.42
C ARG A 11 8.82 6.83 -25.69
N ALA A 12 8.44 6.08 -24.66
CA ALA A 12 7.50 4.97 -24.78
C ALA A 12 6.02 5.43 -24.90
N GLY A 13 5.76 6.74 -24.97
CA GLY A 13 4.43 7.32 -25.19
C GLY A 13 3.55 7.35 -23.94
N LEU A 14 4.15 7.28 -22.75
CA LEU A 14 3.42 7.32 -21.48
C LEU A 14 3.50 8.73 -20.88
N ASP A 15 2.36 9.22 -20.39
CA ASP A 15 2.28 10.50 -19.68
C ASP A 15 2.93 10.36 -18.30
N VAL A 16 4.17 10.86 -18.18
CA VAL A 16 4.93 10.75 -16.93
C VAL A 16 4.32 11.58 -15.81
N ASP A 17 3.65 12.69 -16.10
CA ASP A 17 3.06 13.51 -15.05
C ASP A 17 1.83 12.82 -14.46
N ALA A 18 1.01 12.18 -15.32
CA ALA A 18 -0.07 11.31 -14.87
C ALA A 18 0.44 10.09 -14.10
N LEU A 19 1.54 9.47 -14.54
CA LEU A 19 2.16 8.35 -13.83
C LEU A 19 2.67 8.75 -12.45
N LEU A 20 3.35 9.90 -12.35
CA LEU A 20 3.85 10.45 -11.10
C LEU A 20 2.71 10.81 -10.14
N ALA A 21 1.59 11.32 -10.65
CA ALA A 21 0.40 11.58 -9.86
C ALA A 21 -0.16 10.28 -9.26
N ALA A 22 -0.29 9.22 -10.06
CA ALA A 22 -0.76 7.92 -9.60
C ALA A 22 0.18 7.28 -8.55
N LEU A 23 1.50 7.30 -8.80
CA LEU A 23 2.50 6.80 -7.85
C LEU A 23 2.48 7.59 -6.53
N THR A 24 2.34 8.92 -6.61
CA THR A 24 2.27 9.78 -5.43
C THR A 24 1.00 9.52 -4.63
N ALA A 25 -0.14 9.35 -5.28
CA ALA A 25 -1.40 9.00 -4.63
C ALA A 25 -1.33 7.64 -3.93
N ALA A 26 -0.72 6.64 -4.57
CA ALA A 26 -0.47 5.34 -3.94
C ALA A 26 0.44 5.49 -2.71
N ALA A 27 1.53 6.24 -2.81
CA ALA A 27 2.45 6.45 -1.68
C ALA A 27 1.77 7.20 -0.52
N GLN A 28 0.86 8.13 -0.79
CA GLN A 28 0.04 8.80 0.22
C GLN A 28 -0.88 7.82 0.94
N ALA A 29 -1.53 6.92 0.20
CA ALA A 29 -2.41 5.90 0.77
C ALA A 29 -1.62 4.95 1.67
N GLU A 30 -0.44 4.51 1.25
CA GLU A 30 0.43 3.61 2.03
C GLU A 30 0.97 4.25 3.31
N LEU A 31 1.38 5.52 3.24
CA LEU A 31 1.80 6.26 4.43
C LEU A 31 0.63 6.43 5.42
N SER A 32 -0.56 6.70 4.90
CA SER A 32 -1.78 6.82 5.72
C SER A 32 -2.15 5.48 6.36
N ALA A 33 -2.05 4.37 5.63
CA ALA A 33 -2.27 3.03 6.15
C ALA A 33 -1.24 2.68 7.23
N TYR A 34 0.05 2.92 6.99
CA TYR A 34 1.11 2.72 7.99
C TYR A 34 0.82 3.47 9.31
N TYR A 35 0.44 4.75 9.22
CA TYR A 35 0.08 5.55 10.39
C TYR A 35 -1.17 4.99 11.09
N ARG A 36 -2.26 4.76 10.36
CA ARG A 36 -3.53 4.25 10.92
C ARG A 36 -3.34 2.90 11.61
N HIS A 37 -2.67 1.94 10.96
CA HIS A 37 -2.38 0.63 11.56
C HIS A 37 -1.50 0.75 12.80
N THR A 38 -0.56 1.71 12.83
CA THR A 38 0.25 1.99 14.03
C THR A 38 -0.61 2.48 15.19
N VAL A 39 -1.53 3.42 14.95
CA VAL A 39 -2.43 3.94 15.98
C VAL A 39 -3.41 2.87 16.45
N LEU A 40 -4.02 2.10 15.54
CA LEU A 40 -4.92 1.00 15.88
C LEU A 40 -4.21 -0.08 16.72
N ALA A 41 -3.00 -0.47 16.33
CA ALA A 41 -2.21 -1.44 17.09
C ALA A 41 -1.85 -0.93 18.50
N ALA A 42 -1.49 0.36 18.64
CA ALA A 42 -1.11 0.95 19.92
C ALA A 42 -2.27 1.07 20.91
N HIS A 43 -3.50 1.21 20.42
CA HIS A 43 -4.69 1.37 21.24
C HIS A 43 -5.61 0.15 21.21
N SER A 44 -5.06 -1.01 20.82
CA SER A 44 -5.75 -2.29 20.74
C SER A 44 -6.14 -2.90 22.10
N HIS A 45 -6.10 -2.13 23.19
CA HIS A 45 -6.58 -2.55 24.51
C HIS A 45 -8.07 -2.91 24.52
N GLY A 46 -8.84 -2.44 23.54
CA GLY A 46 -10.24 -2.83 23.30
C GLY A 46 -10.46 -3.87 22.18
N LEU A 47 -9.43 -4.21 21.40
CA LEU A 47 -9.51 -5.30 20.42
C LEU A 47 -9.38 -6.62 21.16
N THR A 48 -10.43 -7.42 21.15
CA THR A 48 -10.59 -8.60 22.01
C THR A 48 -9.68 -9.75 21.57
N GLU A 49 -9.34 -9.83 20.28
CA GLU A 49 -8.74 -11.03 19.68
C GLU A 49 -7.26 -10.87 19.27
N ALA A 50 -6.42 -11.83 19.70
CA ALA A 50 -5.01 -11.87 19.32
C ALA A 50 -4.74 -11.94 17.79
N PRO A 51 -5.57 -12.61 16.97
CA PRO A 51 -5.46 -12.59 15.51
C PRO A 51 -5.49 -11.20 14.85
N VAL A 52 -6.38 -10.30 15.30
CA VAL A 52 -6.52 -8.95 14.70
C VAL A 52 -5.30 -8.09 15.00
N ARG A 53 -4.74 -8.19 16.22
CA ARG A 53 -3.49 -7.48 16.56
C ARG A 53 -2.30 -7.95 15.73
N ALA A 54 -2.20 -9.26 15.48
CA ALA A 54 -1.14 -9.81 14.63
C ALA A 54 -1.29 -9.33 13.17
N LEU A 55 -2.52 -9.36 12.63
CA LEU A 55 -2.84 -8.84 11.31
C LEU A 55 -2.42 -7.37 11.15
N LEU A 56 -2.78 -6.51 12.10
CA LEU A 56 -2.43 -5.08 12.06
C LEU A 56 -0.90 -4.87 12.06
N ALA A 57 -0.15 -5.69 12.79
CA ALA A 57 1.31 -5.61 12.81
C ALA A 57 1.92 -5.97 11.44
N ASP A 58 1.38 -7.00 10.78
CA ASP A 58 1.81 -7.46 9.46
C ASP A 58 1.45 -6.42 8.38
N LEU A 59 0.20 -5.96 8.33
CA LEU A 59 -0.25 -4.91 7.39
C LEU A 59 0.51 -3.59 7.57
N ARG A 60 0.87 -3.23 8.80
CA ARG A 60 1.71 -2.05 9.06
C ARG A 60 3.09 -2.20 8.45
N ALA A 61 3.71 -3.37 8.56
CA ALA A 61 5.05 -3.60 8.03
C ALA A 61 5.05 -3.56 6.49
N GLU A 62 4.02 -4.15 5.85
CA GLU A 62 3.85 -4.12 4.41
C GLU A 62 3.60 -2.70 3.89
N ALA A 63 2.68 -1.95 4.51
CA ALA A 63 2.39 -0.57 4.11
C ALA A 63 3.64 0.33 4.15
N ARG A 64 4.52 0.14 5.14
CA ARG A 64 5.83 0.82 5.18
C ARG A 64 6.70 0.43 3.98
N ALA A 65 6.82 -0.86 3.68
CA ALA A 65 7.65 -1.35 2.57
C ALA A 65 7.11 -0.84 1.22
N HIS A 66 5.78 -0.83 1.04
CA HIS A 66 5.11 -0.30 -0.15
C HIS A 66 5.38 1.19 -0.32
N PHE A 67 5.21 1.98 0.75
CA PHE A 67 5.54 3.40 0.77
C PHE A 67 6.99 3.67 0.33
N GLU A 68 7.96 2.99 0.94
CA GLU A 68 9.39 3.17 0.62
C GLU A 68 9.71 2.78 -0.84
N ALA A 69 9.08 1.72 -1.36
CA ALA A 69 9.23 1.29 -2.75
C ALA A 69 8.66 2.30 -3.75
N LEU A 70 7.49 2.86 -3.46
CA LEU A 70 6.84 3.88 -4.28
C LEU A 70 7.64 5.20 -4.28
N VAL A 71 8.08 5.66 -3.11
CA VAL A 71 8.94 6.85 -2.97
C VAL A 71 10.23 6.69 -3.77
N THR A 72 10.85 5.52 -3.70
CA THR A 72 12.03 5.20 -4.51
C THR A 72 11.71 5.33 -6.00
N ARG A 73 10.58 4.79 -6.46
CA ARG A 73 10.20 4.86 -7.86
C ARG A 73 9.87 6.28 -8.34
N ILE A 74 9.23 7.09 -7.50
CA ILE A 74 8.97 8.52 -7.78
C ILE A 74 10.30 9.25 -8.00
N ALA A 75 11.28 9.03 -7.12
CA ALA A 75 12.62 9.63 -7.24
C ALA A 75 13.37 9.13 -8.49
N GLU A 76 13.26 7.84 -8.83
CA GLU A 76 13.83 7.28 -10.08
C GLU A 76 13.28 7.97 -11.34
N LEU A 77 12.03 8.44 -11.32
CA LEU A 77 11.37 9.15 -12.41
C LEU A 77 11.55 10.67 -12.37
N ASP A 78 12.42 11.17 -11.49
CA ASP A 78 12.65 12.61 -11.27
C ASP A 78 11.35 13.33 -10.87
N GLY A 79 10.48 12.64 -10.13
CA GLY A 79 9.22 13.18 -9.63
C GLY A 79 9.41 14.00 -8.35
N PRO A 80 8.62 15.07 -8.15
CA PRO A 80 8.71 15.88 -6.94
C PRO A 80 8.14 15.11 -5.74
N LEU A 81 8.90 15.10 -4.64
CA LEU A 81 8.43 14.67 -3.33
C LEU A 81 8.28 15.91 -2.44
N PRO A 82 7.05 16.29 -2.04
CA PRO A 82 6.83 17.41 -1.15
C PRO A 82 7.71 17.36 0.11
N PRO A 83 8.34 18.48 0.52
CA PRO A 83 9.36 18.48 1.57
C PRO A 83 8.79 18.37 3.00
N THR A 84 7.47 18.42 3.14
CA THR A 84 6.80 18.36 4.44
C THR A 84 5.67 17.35 4.41
N LEU A 85 5.44 16.67 5.53
CA LEU A 85 4.35 15.71 5.66
C LEU A 85 2.97 16.31 5.31
N PRO A 86 2.59 17.52 5.76
CA PRO A 86 1.29 18.10 5.36
C PRO A 86 1.18 18.37 3.86
N ALA A 87 2.29 18.74 3.20
CA ALA A 87 2.30 18.90 1.75
C ALA A 87 2.24 17.56 1.02
N PHE A 88 2.83 16.51 1.61
CA PHE A 88 2.81 15.16 1.07
C PHE A 88 1.47 14.47 1.26
N ALA A 89 0.83 14.56 2.43
CA ALA A 89 -0.29 13.70 2.82
C ALA A 89 -1.62 13.94 2.05
N GLY A 90 -1.63 14.87 1.08
CA GLY A 90 -2.79 15.12 0.22
C GLY A 90 -4.03 15.62 1.00
N PRO A 91 -5.21 15.63 0.35
CA PRO A 91 -6.46 15.98 1.00
C PRO A 91 -6.84 14.99 2.12
N GLU A 92 -6.61 13.69 1.89
CA GLU A 92 -6.97 12.64 2.86
C GLU A 92 -6.15 12.69 4.15
N GLY A 93 -4.92 13.22 4.10
CA GLY A 93 -4.08 13.42 5.26
C GLY A 93 -4.30 14.74 6.00
N ARG A 94 -5.12 15.67 5.48
CA ARG A 94 -5.32 17.02 6.05
C ARG A 94 -6.47 17.12 7.05
N GLY A 95 -7.35 16.13 7.14
CA GLY A 95 -8.39 16.08 8.16
C GLY A 95 -9.47 15.07 7.85
N GLU A 96 -9.69 14.15 8.81
CA GLU A 96 -10.87 13.29 9.08
C GLU A 96 -10.48 11.88 9.53
N GLY A 97 -9.19 11.53 9.53
CA GLY A 97 -8.68 10.30 10.13
C GLY A 97 -8.33 10.43 11.61
N ALA A 98 -9.19 11.02 12.45
CA ALA A 98 -9.18 10.54 13.83
C ALA A 98 -9.37 9.02 13.70
N ALA A 99 -8.39 8.21 14.15
CA ALA A 99 -8.63 6.78 14.23
C ALA A 99 -10.01 6.62 14.88
N PRO A 100 -10.96 5.89 14.26
CA PRO A 100 -12.29 5.78 14.82
C PRO A 100 -12.13 5.44 16.31
N PRO A 101 -12.89 6.07 17.23
CA PRO A 101 -12.80 5.74 18.64
C PRO A 101 -12.98 4.23 18.73
N TYR A 102 -11.91 3.56 19.14
CA TYR A 102 -11.63 2.13 19.04
C TYR A 102 -12.87 1.28 18.76
N GLY A 103 -13.06 0.93 17.48
CA GLY A 103 -14.15 0.08 17.04
C GLY A 103 -13.95 -1.37 17.48
N THR A 104 -15.01 -2.15 17.36
CA THR A 104 -14.98 -3.61 17.47
C THR A 104 -14.05 -4.24 16.42
N ASP A 105 -13.60 -5.46 16.66
CA ASP A 105 -12.77 -6.22 15.70
C ASP A 105 -13.41 -6.26 14.29
N GLU A 106 -14.74 -6.39 14.21
CA GLU A 106 -15.50 -6.40 12.96
C GLU A 106 -15.51 -5.04 12.24
N GLU A 107 -15.55 -3.93 12.96
CA GLU A 107 -15.45 -2.59 12.37
C GLU A 107 -14.06 -2.34 11.79
N VAL A 108 -13.02 -2.75 12.52
CA VAL A 108 -11.63 -2.68 12.04
C VAL A 108 -11.47 -3.55 10.79
N LEU A 109 -11.92 -4.81 10.82
CA LEU A 109 -11.81 -5.70 9.67
C LEU A 109 -12.60 -5.21 8.45
N ARG A 110 -13.71 -4.48 8.65
CA ARG A 110 -14.46 -3.84 7.56
C ARG A 110 -13.69 -2.66 6.94
N GLU A 111 -13.08 -1.83 7.77
CA GLU A 111 -12.24 -0.72 7.30
C GLU A 111 -11.03 -1.25 6.51
N LEU A 112 -10.34 -2.26 7.06
CA LEU A 112 -9.20 -2.90 6.41
C LEU A 112 -9.57 -3.47 5.04
N THR A 113 -10.70 -4.18 4.93
CA THR A 113 -11.20 -4.67 3.64
C THR A 113 -11.37 -3.54 2.64
N ALA A 114 -12.01 -2.42 3.04
CA ALA A 114 -12.25 -1.31 2.14
C ALA A 114 -10.95 -0.63 1.68
N VAL A 115 -9.92 -0.56 2.54
CA VAL A 115 -8.59 -0.03 2.20
C VAL A 115 -7.91 -0.95 1.19
N VAL A 116 -7.83 -2.25 1.47
CA VAL A 116 -7.17 -3.23 0.59
C VAL A 116 -7.85 -3.30 -0.78
N GLU A 117 -9.18 -3.33 -0.84
CA GLU A 117 -9.89 -3.33 -2.13
C GLU A 117 -9.59 -2.09 -2.98
N ARG A 118 -9.40 -0.92 -2.34
CA ARG A 118 -8.97 0.30 -3.05
C ARG A 118 -7.53 0.16 -3.56
N ALA A 119 -6.63 -0.40 -2.77
CA ALA A 119 -5.24 -0.62 -3.15
C ALA A 119 -5.11 -1.63 -4.31
N VAL A 120 -5.85 -2.75 -4.26
CA VAL A 120 -5.93 -3.73 -5.35
C VAL A 120 -6.34 -3.08 -6.67
N ARG A 121 -7.40 -2.26 -6.66
CA ARG A 121 -7.84 -1.52 -7.86
C ARG A 121 -6.76 -0.57 -8.36
N ALA A 122 -6.19 0.25 -7.46
CA ALA A 122 -5.16 1.22 -7.82
C ALA A 122 -3.91 0.57 -8.42
N TYR A 123 -3.44 -0.55 -7.86
CA TYR A 123 -2.26 -1.24 -8.39
C TYR A 123 -2.54 -2.02 -9.67
N ASP A 124 -3.75 -2.56 -9.86
CA ASP A 124 -4.10 -3.18 -11.15
C ASP A 124 -4.20 -2.14 -12.28
N GLU A 125 -4.79 -0.97 -12.00
CA GLU A 125 -4.82 0.16 -12.94
C GLU A 125 -3.40 0.65 -13.27
N LEU A 126 -2.54 0.83 -12.26
CA LEU A 126 -1.14 1.23 -12.46
C LEU A 126 -0.34 0.20 -13.27
N ARG A 127 -0.54 -1.09 -12.97
CA ARG A 127 0.08 -2.21 -13.70
C ARG A 127 -0.35 -2.18 -15.18
N ALA A 128 -1.64 -2.05 -15.46
CA ALA A 128 -2.16 -1.97 -16.82
C ALA A 128 -1.67 -0.72 -17.57
N ALA A 129 -1.66 0.44 -16.89
CA ALA A 129 -1.20 1.70 -17.47
C ALA A 129 0.28 1.65 -17.89
N THR A 130 1.10 0.86 -17.21
CA THR A 130 2.56 0.79 -17.44
C THR A 130 2.98 -0.38 -18.33
N GLU A 131 2.05 -1.26 -18.70
CA GLU A 131 2.33 -2.43 -19.53
C GLU A 131 3.03 -2.04 -20.85
N ARG A 132 4.14 -2.74 -21.15
CA ARG A 132 5.02 -2.56 -22.32
C ARG A 132 5.66 -1.18 -22.50
N ARG A 133 5.35 -0.22 -21.63
CA ARG A 133 5.79 1.18 -21.73
C ARG A 133 6.75 1.58 -20.62
N ASP A 134 6.55 1.03 -19.43
CA ASP A 134 7.46 1.20 -18.30
C ASP A 134 7.62 -0.15 -17.54
N PRO A 135 8.53 -1.02 -17.98
CA PRO A 135 8.71 -2.34 -17.38
C PRO A 135 9.06 -2.29 -15.89
N ARG A 136 9.75 -1.24 -15.44
CA ARG A 136 10.17 -1.10 -14.04
C ARG A 136 8.99 -0.77 -13.13
N THR A 137 8.15 0.19 -13.53
CA THR A 137 6.92 0.49 -12.77
C THR A 137 5.91 -0.63 -12.89
N HIS A 138 5.80 -1.28 -14.04
CA HIS A 138 4.91 -2.43 -14.22
C HIS A 138 5.25 -3.58 -13.27
N ALA A 139 6.54 -3.93 -13.18
CA ALA A 139 7.00 -4.96 -12.25
C ALA A 139 6.73 -4.58 -10.79
N LEU A 140 6.95 -3.31 -10.42
CA LEU A 140 6.62 -2.80 -9.08
C LEU A 140 5.11 -2.91 -8.79
N ALA A 141 4.26 -2.44 -9.69
CA ALA A 141 2.81 -2.48 -9.51
C ALA A 141 2.28 -3.92 -9.44
N ALA A 142 2.86 -4.84 -10.22
CA ALA A 142 2.52 -6.27 -10.14
C ALA A 142 2.91 -6.88 -8.79
N ALA A 143 4.08 -6.51 -8.25
CA ALA A 143 4.54 -6.96 -6.93
C ALA A 143 3.64 -6.43 -5.80
N LEU A 144 3.29 -5.15 -5.82
CA LEU A 144 2.40 -4.54 -4.84
C LEU A 144 0.99 -5.14 -4.92
N LEU A 145 0.45 -5.32 -6.14
CA LEU A 145 -0.85 -5.98 -6.36
C LEU A 145 -0.89 -7.41 -5.81
N ALA A 146 0.22 -8.15 -5.89
CA ALA A 146 0.31 -9.48 -5.30
C ALA A 146 0.22 -9.42 -3.77
N GLY A 147 0.95 -8.50 -3.15
CA GLY A 147 0.87 -8.23 -1.70
C GLY A 147 -0.55 -7.87 -1.25
N GLU A 148 -1.22 -6.95 -1.92
CA GLU A 148 -2.60 -6.56 -1.54
C GLU A 148 -3.61 -7.72 -1.63
N ARG A 149 -3.46 -8.60 -2.62
CA ARG A 149 -4.29 -9.83 -2.72
C ARG A 149 -4.01 -10.82 -1.58
N GLU A 150 -2.79 -10.85 -1.07
CA GLU A 150 -2.46 -11.62 0.14
C GLU A 150 -3.14 -10.99 1.37
N HIS A 151 -3.18 -9.65 1.47
CA HIS A 151 -3.88 -8.96 2.57
C HIS A 151 -5.37 -9.27 2.59
N GLU A 152 -6.04 -9.35 1.43
CA GLU A 152 -7.45 -9.80 1.34
C GLU A 152 -7.63 -11.18 1.99
N THR A 153 -6.67 -12.09 1.77
CA THR A 153 -6.70 -13.43 2.35
C THR A 153 -6.50 -13.38 3.86
N TRP A 154 -5.55 -12.59 4.36
CA TRP A 154 -5.30 -12.46 5.80
C TRP A 154 -6.48 -11.85 6.55
N ILE A 155 -7.18 -10.89 5.95
CA ILE A 155 -8.39 -10.30 6.55
C ILE A 155 -9.51 -11.34 6.63
N ARG A 156 -9.68 -12.17 5.59
CA ARG A 156 -10.67 -13.26 5.59
C ARG A 156 -10.34 -14.34 6.61
N GLU A 157 -9.07 -14.70 6.78
CA GLU A 157 -8.60 -15.59 7.85
C GLU A 157 -8.94 -15.02 9.23
N ALA A 158 -8.70 -13.73 9.45
CA ALA A 158 -9.02 -13.07 10.73
C ALA A 158 -10.53 -13.02 11.01
N ARG A 159 -11.38 -13.09 9.98
CA ARG A 159 -12.85 -13.25 10.10
C ARG A 159 -13.30 -14.69 10.32
N GLY A 160 -12.39 -15.67 10.27
CA GLY A 160 -12.70 -17.10 10.36
C GLY A 160 -13.31 -17.68 9.08
N GLU A 161 -13.17 -17.01 7.93
CA GLU A 161 -13.64 -17.53 6.66
C GLU A 161 -12.73 -18.66 6.14
N PRO A 162 -13.29 -19.67 5.45
CA PRO A 162 -12.48 -20.71 4.83
C PRO A 162 -11.65 -20.13 3.69
N VAL A 163 -10.33 -20.15 3.85
CA VAL A 163 -9.36 -19.78 2.81
C VAL A 163 -8.62 -21.03 2.30
N SER A 164 -8.19 -20.99 1.05
CA SER A 164 -7.36 -22.07 0.49
C SER A 164 -6.02 -22.12 1.25
N PRO A 165 -5.50 -23.30 1.63
CA PRO A 165 -4.27 -23.45 2.43
C PRO A 165 -2.96 -23.13 1.66
N ARG A 166 -3.02 -22.31 0.60
CA ARG A 166 -1.89 -22.09 -0.31
C ARG A 166 -0.79 -21.22 0.27
N TYR A 167 -0.96 -20.62 1.45
CA TYR A 167 0.02 -19.69 2.00
C TYR A 167 0.37 -20.02 3.45
N HIS A 168 1.68 -20.20 3.67
CA HIS A 168 2.24 -20.61 4.94
C HIS A 168 2.60 -19.40 5.83
N PRO A 169 2.38 -19.51 7.16
CA PRO A 169 2.96 -18.60 8.14
C PRO A 169 4.49 -18.60 8.03
N GLY A 170 5.09 -17.43 7.81
CA GLY A 170 6.55 -17.30 7.68
C GLY A 170 7.01 -16.05 6.92
N PHE A 171 6.10 -15.39 6.20
CA PHE A 171 6.34 -14.17 5.44
C PHE A 171 5.86 -12.92 6.17
N ARG A 172 6.08 -12.85 7.49
CA ARG A 172 5.55 -11.77 8.34
C ARG A 172 6.52 -10.58 8.37
N GLY A 173 6.20 -9.52 7.63
CA GLY A 173 6.90 -8.23 7.70
C GLY A 173 8.06 -8.00 6.72
N ALA A 174 8.25 -8.89 5.75
CA ALA A 174 9.05 -8.65 4.54
C ALA A 174 8.11 -8.95 3.36
N SER A 175 8.01 -8.11 2.33
CA SER A 175 7.21 -8.48 1.16
C SER A 175 8.06 -9.39 0.26
N PRO A 176 7.61 -10.61 -0.12
CA PRO A 176 8.38 -11.53 -0.99
C PRO A 176 8.63 -10.91 -2.35
N HIS A 177 7.69 -10.04 -2.72
CA HIS A 177 7.62 -9.39 -4.01
C HIS A 177 8.49 -8.13 -4.09
N LEU A 178 8.96 -7.62 -2.94
CA LEU A 178 9.83 -6.44 -2.84
C LEU A 178 11.25 -6.76 -2.34
N ALA A 179 11.54 -8.01 -1.98
CA ALA A 179 12.88 -8.44 -1.62
C ALA A 179 13.81 -8.39 -2.85
N ARG A 180 15.01 -7.81 -2.68
CA ARG A 180 16.06 -7.76 -3.71
C ARG A 180 16.81 -9.07 -3.82
#